data_AF-A0A2V2D221-F1
#
_entry.id   AF-A0A2V2D221-F1
#
_cell.length_a   1.000
_cell.length_b   1.000
_cell.length_c   1.000
_cell.angle_alpha   90.00
_cell.angle_beta   90.00
_cell.angle_gamma   90.00
#
_symmetry.space_group_name_H-M   'P 1'
#
loop_
_entity.id
_entity.type
_entity.pdbx_description
1 polymer ?
#
loop_
_entity_poly.entity_id
_entity_poly.type
_entity_poly.pdbx_seq_one_letter_code
_entity_poly.pdbx_strand_id
1 'polypeptide(L)'
;MKKSIALISAAILYYFCIACNFQSDNKIKSNPSSENASVSDITSIYEWEEVSGGIKLTKYLDDEKKIVVPASIGNKAVISVGVAFSGNIVVEDIELPDSVKYGDFTGCKALKRMVAPGISSPHNLNMNGCDSLEYLDLSGIEELNETAFSYSLPVQELKLPKLKNFSLYQFSYMPELRKLDISSATSISVGYYKWSSSLEEVKINENFDKYRISSDTGKVGMIYIDKYNPYDESDEDITQSNISEVYCELFQHEKIVINGVEYKK
;
A
#
# COMPACT_ATOMS: atom_id res chain seq x y z
N MET A 1 64.74 55.61 26.11
CA MET A 1 64.31 55.70 27.52
C MET A 1 63.38 54.53 27.81
N LYS A 2 63.75 53.72 28.80
CA LYS A 2 62.93 52.87 29.68
C LYS A 2 61.62 52.30 29.13
N LYS A 3 61.59 50.95 29.05
CA LYS A 3 60.75 50.02 29.85
C LYS A 3 59.35 49.83 29.26
N SER A 4 58.72 48.67 29.26
CA SER A 4 59.02 47.31 29.73
C SER A 4 57.85 46.45 29.22
N ILE A 5 58.11 45.28 28.64
CA ILE A 5 57.91 43.97 29.27
C ILE A 5 56.41 43.71 29.56
N ALA A 6 55.69 43.05 28.66
CA ALA A 6 55.51 41.58 28.60
C ALA A 6 54.34 41.11 29.50
N LEU A 7 53.68 39.96 29.33
CA LEU A 7 54.21 38.61 29.06
C LEU A 7 52.98 37.69 28.87
N ILE A 8 53.15 36.64 28.06
CA ILE A 8 52.50 35.31 28.13
C ILE A 8 51.07 35.24 27.57
N SER A 9 50.73 34.38 26.61
CA SER A 9 51.31 33.11 26.13
C SER A 9 51.16 33.03 24.60
N ALA A 10 52.25 32.89 23.84
CA ALA A 10 52.78 31.59 23.41
C ALA A 10 51.67 30.71 22.78
N ALA A 11 51.62 30.64 21.45
CA ALA A 11 52.26 29.54 20.70
C ALA A 11 51.33 28.32 20.66
N ILE A 12 51.07 27.61 19.57
CA ILE A 12 51.79 27.38 18.33
C ILE A 12 50.90 26.33 17.59
N LEU A 13 51.05 26.22 16.26
CA LEU A 13 50.56 25.12 15.40
C LEU A 13 49.03 25.04 15.24
N TYR A 14 48.46 24.63 14.11
CA TYR A 14 48.84 24.50 12.71
C TYR A 14 47.52 24.00 12.11
N TYR A 15 47.22 24.45 10.90
CA TYR A 15 46.35 23.74 9.96
C TYR A 15 44.82 23.83 10.09
N PHE A 16 44.28 24.42 9.01
CA PHE A 16 43.08 23.99 8.29
C PHE A 16 41.74 24.16 9.00
N CYS A 17 41.03 25.22 8.64
CA CYS A 17 39.88 25.00 7.78
C CYS A 17 39.58 26.24 6.95
N ILE A 18 39.46 26.01 5.65
CA ILE A 18 39.19 26.96 4.60
C ILE A 18 37.86 27.66 4.91
N ALA A 19 37.94 28.95 5.20
CA ALA A 19 36.80 29.84 5.06
C ALA A 19 36.60 30.10 3.56
N CYS A 20 35.61 29.45 2.94
CA CYS A 20 35.03 29.90 1.69
C CYS A 20 33.57 29.45 1.58
N ASN A 21 32.70 30.45 1.43
CA ASN A 21 31.39 30.43 0.80
C ASN A 21 30.22 29.79 1.55
N PHE A 22 29.61 30.64 2.39
CA PHE A 22 28.20 30.57 2.72
C PHE A 22 27.40 31.00 1.48
N GLN A 23 27.04 30.05 0.62
CA GLN A 23 25.91 30.19 -0.31
C GLN A 23 24.82 29.24 0.16
N SER A 24 23.68 29.81 0.51
CA SER A 24 22.46 29.07 0.84
C SER A 24 21.89 28.46 -0.44
N ASP A 25 22.39 27.30 -0.83
CA ASP A 25 21.72 26.47 -1.83
C ASP A 25 20.57 25.74 -1.14
N ASN A 26 19.43 26.43 -1.02
CA ASN A 26 18.15 25.81 -0.78
C ASN A 26 17.71 25.10 -2.06
N LYS A 27 18.44 24.05 -2.46
CA LYS A 27 17.97 23.08 -3.44
C LYS A 27 17.05 22.14 -2.68
N ILE A 28 15.75 22.33 -2.87
CA ILE A 28 14.78 21.24 -2.70
C ILE A 28 15.32 20.11 -3.58
N LYS A 29 15.94 19.10 -2.98
CA LYS A 29 16.30 17.87 -3.67
C LYS A 29 15.00 17.10 -3.84
N SER A 30 14.32 17.34 -4.95
CA SER A 30 13.15 16.54 -5.30
C SER A 30 13.59 15.10 -5.48
N ASN A 31 12.99 14.19 -4.72
CA ASN A 31 13.04 12.77 -4.99
C ASN A 31 12.70 12.51 -6.46
N PRO A 32 13.58 11.90 -7.27
CA PRO A 32 13.35 11.80 -8.70
C PRO A 32 12.17 10.90 -9.01
N SER A 33 11.01 11.51 -9.28
CA SER A 33 9.93 10.88 -10.02
C SER A 33 10.50 10.41 -11.35
N SER A 34 10.38 9.10 -11.60
CA SER A 34 10.84 8.36 -12.78
C SER A 34 10.86 9.19 -14.07
N GLU A 35 12.07 9.47 -14.58
CA GLU A 35 12.42 9.30 -16.00
C GLU A 35 13.88 9.69 -16.33
N ASN A 36 14.64 10.40 -15.48
CA ASN A 36 16.03 10.77 -15.82
C ASN A 36 16.96 11.10 -14.62
N ALA A 37 16.97 10.28 -13.56
CA ALA A 37 18.02 10.40 -12.54
C ALA A 37 19.33 9.76 -13.05
N SER A 38 20.45 10.49 -12.98
CA SER A 38 21.74 9.93 -13.37
C SER A 38 22.13 8.81 -12.38
N VAL A 39 22.83 7.76 -12.84
CA VAL A 39 23.24 6.64 -11.97
C VAL A 39 24.05 7.14 -10.76
N SER A 40 24.83 8.22 -10.92
CA SER A 40 25.56 8.86 -9.83
C SER A 40 24.65 9.43 -8.74
N ASP A 41 23.49 9.97 -9.09
CA ASP A 41 22.55 10.50 -8.08
C ASP A 41 21.90 9.36 -7.29
N ILE A 42 21.59 8.24 -7.96
CA ILE A 42 20.97 7.07 -7.35
C ILE A 42 21.91 6.40 -6.32
N THR A 43 23.23 6.36 -6.56
CA THR A 43 24.20 5.81 -5.58
C THR A 43 24.24 6.56 -4.26
N SER A 44 23.81 7.82 -4.22
CA SER A 44 23.71 8.59 -2.97
C SER A 44 22.45 8.27 -2.16
N ILE A 45 21.47 7.60 -2.78
CA ILE A 45 20.15 7.32 -2.21
C ILE A 45 19.98 5.83 -1.90
N TYR A 46 20.56 4.94 -2.71
CA TYR A 46 20.39 3.50 -2.57
C TYR A 46 21.70 2.72 -2.69
N GLU A 47 21.79 1.62 -1.94
CA GLU A 47 22.67 0.48 -2.27
C GLU A 47 21.80 -0.62 -2.90
N TRP A 48 22.38 -1.36 -3.85
CA TRP A 48 21.67 -2.43 -4.56
C TRP A 48 22.60 -3.55 -5.00
N GLU A 49 22.00 -4.67 -5.34
CA GLU A 49 22.66 -5.81 -5.98
C GLU A 49 21.97 -6.17 -7.29
N GLU A 50 22.74 -6.64 -8.26
CA GLU A 50 22.18 -7.26 -9.45
C GLU A 50 21.80 -8.70 -9.13
N VAL A 51 20.57 -9.07 -9.51
CA VAL A 51 20.03 -10.43 -9.38
C VAL A 51 19.57 -10.94 -10.74
N SER A 52 19.23 -12.22 -10.82
CA SER A 52 18.62 -12.75 -12.03
C SER A 52 17.35 -11.97 -12.37
N GLY A 53 17.31 -11.36 -13.56
CA GLY A 53 16.15 -10.60 -14.06
C GLY A 53 16.15 -9.10 -13.76
N GLY A 54 17.03 -8.57 -12.90
CA GLY A 54 17.04 -7.14 -12.62
C GLY A 54 17.84 -6.74 -11.38
N ILE A 55 17.36 -5.69 -10.71
CA ILE A 55 18.00 -5.08 -9.55
C ILE A 55 17.17 -5.34 -8.29
N LYS A 56 17.86 -5.64 -7.20
CA LYS A 56 17.32 -5.68 -5.85
C LYS A 56 17.93 -4.57 -5.01
N LEU A 57 17.10 -3.69 -4.45
CA LEU A 57 17.56 -2.68 -3.50
C LEU A 57 17.90 -3.34 -2.16
N THR A 58 19.04 -2.99 -1.59
CA THR A 58 19.54 -3.58 -0.33
C THR A 58 19.64 -2.56 0.80
N LYS A 59 19.68 -1.26 0.48
CA LYS A 59 19.71 -0.19 1.47
C LYS A 59 19.17 1.11 0.91
N TYR A 60 18.45 1.87 1.72
CA TYR A 60 18.10 3.27 1.50
C TYR A 60 18.97 4.15 2.40
N LEU A 61 19.56 5.20 1.84
CA LEU A 61 20.61 6.03 2.45
C LEU A 61 20.17 7.47 2.75
N ASP A 62 19.03 7.88 2.19
CA ASP A 62 18.53 9.24 2.31
C ASP A 62 17.53 9.37 3.49
N ASP A 63 17.09 10.58 3.81
CA ASP A 63 16.20 10.89 4.95
C ASP A 63 14.84 11.45 4.54
N GLU A 64 14.54 11.44 3.24
CA GLU A 64 13.24 11.82 2.71
C GLU A 64 12.13 10.92 3.27
N LYS A 65 10.97 11.53 3.51
CA LYS A 65 9.80 10.85 4.06
C LYS A 65 8.92 10.19 2.99
N LYS A 66 8.98 10.71 1.76
CA LYS A 66 8.13 10.28 0.64
C LYS A 66 8.99 9.75 -0.48
N ILE A 67 8.83 8.47 -0.78
CA ILE A 67 9.74 7.71 -1.62
C ILE A 67 9.04 7.21 -2.87
N VAL A 68 9.49 7.65 -4.04
CA VAL A 68 9.21 6.98 -5.31
C VAL A 68 10.41 6.10 -5.65
N VAL A 69 10.24 4.79 -5.58
CA VAL A 69 11.31 3.84 -5.93
C VAL A 69 11.54 3.91 -7.45
N PRO A 70 12.80 4.02 -7.92
CA PRO A 70 13.06 4.09 -9.34
C PRO A 70 12.69 2.78 -10.05
N ALA A 71 12.05 2.87 -11.23
CA ALA A 71 11.70 1.71 -12.05
C ALA A 71 12.94 0.98 -12.60
N SER A 72 14.07 1.68 -12.73
CA SER A 72 15.33 1.12 -13.23
C SER A 72 16.53 1.87 -12.66
N ILE A 73 17.68 1.21 -12.61
CA ILE A 73 18.98 1.85 -12.38
C ILE A 73 19.86 1.46 -13.57
N GLY A 74 20.33 2.46 -14.32
CA GLY A 74 20.96 2.22 -15.61
C GLY A 74 19.95 1.62 -16.60
N ASN A 75 20.30 0.48 -17.21
CA ASN A 75 19.44 -0.22 -18.17
C ASN A 75 18.72 -1.45 -17.60
N LYS A 76 18.70 -1.61 -16.27
CA LYS A 76 18.08 -2.76 -15.59
C LYS A 76 16.93 -2.32 -14.71
N ALA A 77 15.82 -3.04 -14.80
CA ALA A 77 14.64 -2.78 -13.98
C ALA A 77 14.91 -3.10 -12.50
N VAL A 78 14.37 -2.28 -11.60
CA VAL A 78 14.28 -2.61 -10.18
C VAL A 78 13.09 -3.55 -10.02
N ILE A 79 13.37 -4.79 -9.62
CA ILE A 79 12.38 -5.86 -9.54
C ILE A 79 12.09 -6.29 -8.10
N SER A 80 12.94 -5.90 -7.15
CA SER A 80 12.78 -6.21 -5.74
C SER A 80 13.28 -5.08 -4.86
N VAL A 81 12.54 -4.80 -3.80
CA VAL A 81 13.03 -4.07 -2.64
C VAL A 81 13.35 -5.12 -1.58
N GLY A 82 14.63 -5.39 -1.34
CA GLY A 82 15.06 -6.26 -0.25
C GLY A 82 14.88 -5.56 1.09
N VAL A 83 15.82 -5.75 2.01
CA VAL A 83 15.82 -5.10 3.33
C VAL A 83 16.11 -3.59 3.30
N ALA A 84 15.97 -2.94 2.15
CA ALA A 84 16.41 -1.57 1.93
C ALA A 84 15.80 -0.57 2.92
N PHE A 85 14.56 -0.81 3.32
CA PHE A 85 13.83 -0.01 4.30
C PHE A 85 13.62 -0.72 5.64
N SER A 86 14.22 -1.89 5.87
CA SER A 86 13.95 -2.64 7.11
C SER A 86 14.33 -1.82 8.34
N GLY A 87 13.39 -1.70 9.29
CA GLY A 87 13.53 -0.89 10.50
C GLY A 87 13.51 0.62 10.27
N ASN A 88 13.15 1.11 9.08
CA ASN A 88 13.13 2.54 8.80
C ASN A 88 12.02 3.25 9.61
N ILE A 89 12.41 4.29 10.34
CA ILE A 89 11.52 5.06 11.23
C ILE A 89 11.20 6.47 10.71
N VAL A 90 11.58 6.78 9.47
CA VAL A 90 11.45 8.12 8.86
C VAL A 90 10.50 8.10 7.66
N VAL A 91 10.59 7.09 6.80
CA VAL A 91 9.81 6.99 5.58
C VAL A 91 8.34 6.74 5.93
N GLU A 92 7.48 7.65 5.49
CA GLU A 92 6.03 7.65 5.76
C GLU A 92 5.22 7.20 4.53
N ASP A 93 5.77 7.34 3.32
CA ASP A 93 5.05 7.14 2.07
C ASP A 93 5.96 6.49 1.03
N ILE A 94 5.56 5.36 0.45
CA ILE A 94 6.33 4.64 -0.58
C ILE A 94 5.47 4.34 -1.80
N GLU A 95 5.97 4.69 -2.98
CA GLU A 95 5.44 4.30 -4.27
C GLU A 95 6.43 3.38 -4.97
N LEU A 96 5.98 2.15 -5.24
CA LEU A 96 6.74 1.15 -5.97
C LEU A 96 6.33 1.18 -7.45
N PRO A 97 7.29 1.08 -8.38
CA PRO A 97 6.99 0.97 -9.80
C PRO A 97 6.43 -0.42 -10.14
N ASP A 98 5.73 -0.52 -11.27
CA ASP A 98 5.13 -1.78 -11.76
C ASP A 98 6.13 -2.95 -11.90
N SER A 99 7.42 -2.64 -12.08
CA SER A 99 8.49 -3.62 -12.19
C SER A 99 8.77 -4.37 -10.89
N VAL A 100 8.49 -3.77 -9.73
CA VAL A 100 8.77 -4.38 -8.42
C VAL A 100 7.75 -5.46 -8.10
N LYS A 101 8.26 -6.68 -7.84
CA LYS A 101 7.44 -7.87 -7.56
C LYS A 101 7.51 -8.35 -6.12
N TYR A 102 8.52 -7.91 -5.37
CA TYR A 102 8.78 -8.29 -3.97
C TYR A 102 9.32 -7.11 -3.17
N GLY A 103 8.90 -7.00 -1.90
CA GLY A 103 9.30 -5.93 -1.00
C GLY A 103 9.44 -6.41 0.45
N ASP A 104 10.53 -6.03 1.13
CA ASP A 104 10.67 -6.20 2.58
C ASP A 104 10.68 -4.84 3.29
N PHE A 105 9.63 -4.61 4.07
CA PHE A 105 9.39 -3.40 4.85
C PHE A 105 9.31 -3.72 6.35
N THR A 106 9.87 -4.85 6.79
CA THR A 106 9.84 -5.27 8.19
C THR A 106 10.30 -4.13 9.10
N GLY A 107 9.47 -3.75 10.08
CA GLY A 107 9.77 -2.73 11.08
C GLY A 107 9.71 -1.29 10.57
N CYS A 108 9.11 -1.03 9.40
CA CYS A 108 8.87 0.34 8.92
C CYS A 108 7.78 1.04 9.74
N LYS A 109 8.08 1.41 10.98
CA LYS A 109 7.09 1.89 11.95
C LYS A 109 6.46 3.23 11.59
N ALA A 110 7.12 4.04 10.77
CA ALA A 110 6.62 5.33 10.32
C ALA A 110 5.80 5.25 9.02
N LEU A 111 5.86 4.11 8.30
CA LEU A 111 5.20 3.94 7.01
C LEU A 111 3.67 3.97 7.20
N LYS A 112 3.04 4.96 6.58
CA LYS A 112 1.58 5.18 6.60
C LYS A 112 0.91 4.82 5.29
N ARG A 113 1.62 5.01 4.17
CA ARG A 113 1.06 4.83 2.84
C ARG A 113 2.00 4.00 1.96
N MET A 114 1.43 3.03 1.25
CA MET A 114 2.13 2.28 0.22
C MET A 114 1.28 2.13 -1.05
N VAL A 115 1.90 2.39 -2.20
CA VAL A 115 1.36 2.06 -3.53
C VAL A 115 2.26 1.04 -4.20
N ALA A 116 1.70 -0.11 -4.56
CA ALA A 116 2.46 -1.25 -5.07
C ALA A 116 1.74 -1.98 -6.22
N PRO A 117 1.52 -1.31 -7.36
CA PRO A 117 0.79 -1.86 -8.52
C PRO A 117 1.49 -3.06 -9.19
N GLY A 118 2.79 -3.23 -8.99
CA GLY A 118 3.54 -4.37 -9.55
C GLY A 118 3.36 -5.69 -8.79
N ILE A 119 2.83 -5.65 -7.57
CA ILE A 119 2.73 -6.79 -6.65
C ILE A 119 1.58 -7.72 -7.06
N SER A 120 1.88 -9.01 -7.21
CA SER A 120 0.90 -10.02 -7.61
C SER A 120 0.22 -10.74 -6.44
N SER A 121 0.78 -10.65 -5.24
CA SER A 121 0.22 -11.23 -4.02
C SER A 121 0.63 -10.38 -2.83
N PRO A 122 -0.26 -10.11 -1.85
CA PRO A 122 0.12 -9.38 -0.65
C PRO A 122 1.32 -10.02 0.05
N HIS A 123 1.46 -11.36 0.02
CA HIS A 123 2.55 -12.11 0.65
C HIS A 123 3.95 -11.72 0.13
N ASN A 124 4.01 -11.11 -1.06
CA ASN A 124 5.27 -10.60 -1.60
C ASN A 124 5.74 -9.31 -0.91
N LEU A 125 4.92 -8.73 -0.03
CA LEU A 125 5.25 -7.60 0.82
C LEU A 125 5.38 -8.08 2.27
N ASN A 126 6.60 -8.17 2.78
CA ASN A 126 6.83 -8.40 4.19
C ASN A 126 6.64 -7.08 4.96
N MET A 127 5.50 -6.92 5.62
CA MET A 127 5.13 -5.69 6.35
C MET A 127 5.02 -5.92 7.86
N ASN A 128 5.73 -6.93 8.40
CA ASN A 128 5.73 -7.19 9.84
C ASN A 128 6.26 -5.97 10.60
N GLY A 129 5.52 -5.45 11.58
CA GLY A 129 5.93 -4.27 12.36
C GLY A 129 5.77 -2.93 11.63
N CYS A 130 5.02 -2.88 10.52
CA CYS A 130 4.55 -1.64 9.90
C CYS A 130 3.31 -1.10 10.64
N ASP A 131 3.47 -0.78 11.92
CA ASP A 131 2.35 -0.54 12.85
C ASP A 131 1.51 0.71 12.51
N SER A 132 2.05 1.64 11.72
CA SER A 132 1.37 2.89 11.32
C SER A 132 0.74 2.83 9.93
N LEU A 133 0.76 1.67 9.25
CA LEU A 133 0.28 1.57 7.87
C LEU A 133 -1.24 1.75 7.81
N GLU A 134 -1.69 2.83 7.19
CA GLU A 134 -3.11 3.20 7.07
C GLU A 134 -3.66 2.94 5.66
N TYR A 135 -2.85 3.15 4.63
CA TYR A 135 -3.26 3.04 3.22
C TYR A 135 -2.37 2.06 2.46
N LEU A 136 -3.01 1.14 1.72
CA LEU A 136 -2.34 0.20 0.84
C LEU A 136 -3.07 0.09 -0.51
N ASP A 137 -2.34 0.35 -1.60
CA ASP A 137 -2.84 0.18 -2.96
C ASP A 137 -2.14 -0.98 -3.65
N LEU A 138 -2.91 -2.02 -3.95
CA LEU A 138 -2.51 -3.23 -4.66
C LEU A 138 -3.30 -3.37 -5.96
N SER A 139 -3.45 -2.25 -6.69
CA SER A 139 -4.22 -2.16 -7.94
C SER A 139 -3.77 -3.08 -9.09
N GLY A 140 -2.63 -3.75 -8.97
CA GLY A 140 -2.20 -4.79 -9.91
C GLY A 140 -2.83 -6.17 -9.70
N ILE A 141 -3.45 -6.42 -8.54
CA ILE A 141 -3.96 -7.74 -8.19
C ILE A 141 -5.31 -8.00 -8.87
N GLU A 142 -5.37 -9.07 -9.65
CA GLU A 142 -6.61 -9.56 -10.29
C GLU A 142 -7.25 -10.74 -9.53
N GLU A 143 -6.44 -11.48 -8.76
CA GLU A 143 -6.84 -12.69 -8.06
C GLU A 143 -6.16 -12.78 -6.69
N LEU A 144 -6.89 -13.26 -5.68
CA LEU A 144 -6.39 -13.50 -4.34
C LEU A 144 -6.69 -14.95 -3.94
N ASN A 145 -5.75 -15.59 -3.26
CA ASN A 145 -6.07 -16.83 -2.54
C ASN A 145 -6.79 -16.51 -1.21
N GLU A 146 -7.44 -17.51 -0.61
CA GLU A 146 -8.21 -17.36 0.62
C GLU A 146 -7.40 -16.85 1.83
N THR A 147 -6.07 -16.98 1.82
CA THR A 147 -5.18 -16.60 2.93
C THR A 147 -4.33 -15.38 2.62
N ALA A 148 -4.70 -14.61 1.59
CA ALA A 148 -3.86 -13.54 1.05
C ALA A 148 -3.56 -12.44 2.07
N PHE A 149 -4.46 -12.18 3.02
CA PHE A 149 -4.26 -11.27 4.16
C PHE A 149 -4.32 -11.99 5.51
N SER A 150 -3.84 -13.24 5.58
CA SER A 150 -3.83 -14.03 6.83
C SER A 150 -2.93 -13.46 7.93
N TYR A 151 -2.04 -12.53 7.62
CA TYR A 151 -1.36 -11.68 8.61
C TYR A 151 -2.14 -10.39 8.79
N SER A 152 -2.35 -10.02 10.06
CA SER A 152 -3.12 -8.84 10.43
C SER A 152 -2.40 -7.55 10.06
N LEU A 153 -2.74 -6.99 8.90
CA LEU A 153 -2.29 -5.65 8.52
C LEU A 153 -3.17 -4.58 9.18
N PRO A 154 -2.59 -3.51 9.75
CA PRO A 154 -3.35 -2.41 10.37
C PRO A 154 -3.99 -1.44 9.34
N VAL A 155 -4.09 -1.86 8.08
CA VAL A 155 -4.56 -1.02 6.96
C VAL A 155 -6.01 -0.62 7.16
N GLN A 156 -6.27 0.68 7.04
CA GLN A 156 -7.61 1.27 7.10
C GLN A 156 -8.25 1.44 5.72
N GLU A 157 -7.45 1.72 4.68
CA GLU A 157 -7.89 1.81 3.29
C GLU A 157 -7.09 0.88 2.38
N LEU A 158 -7.80 -0.05 1.73
CA LEU A 158 -7.20 -1.01 0.81
C LEU A 158 -7.80 -0.86 -0.59
N LYS A 159 -6.93 -0.76 -1.60
CA LYS A 159 -7.35 -0.73 -3.01
C LYS A 159 -6.94 -1.99 -3.76
N LEU A 160 -7.95 -2.66 -4.32
CA LEU A 160 -7.87 -3.82 -5.18
C LEU A 160 -8.81 -3.66 -6.39
N PRO A 161 -8.76 -2.52 -7.12
CA PRO A 161 -9.75 -2.19 -8.14
C PRO A 161 -9.81 -3.18 -9.30
N LYS A 162 -8.80 -4.03 -9.52
CA LYS A 162 -8.79 -5.06 -10.59
C LYS A 162 -9.18 -6.46 -10.10
N LEU A 163 -9.44 -6.66 -8.82
CA LEU A 163 -9.81 -7.95 -8.26
C LEU A 163 -11.10 -8.44 -8.92
N LYS A 164 -11.08 -9.65 -9.49
CA LYS A 164 -12.24 -10.22 -10.21
C LYS A 164 -13.19 -10.95 -9.27
N ASN A 165 -12.63 -11.77 -8.38
CA ASN A 165 -13.36 -12.60 -7.43
C ASN A 165 -12.99 -12.20 -6.01
N PHE A 166 -13.99 -11.87 -5.20
CA PHE A 166 -13.81 -11.41 -3.84
C PHE A 166 -14.48 -12.37 -2.85
N SER A 167 -13.78 -12.71 -1.77
CA SER A 167 -14.30 -13.52 -0.68
C SER A 167 -14.09 -12.82 0.65
N LEU A 168 -15.13 -12.75 1.48
CA LEU A 168 -15.03 -12.14 2.81
C LEU A 168 -13.96 -12.79 3.69
N TYR A 169 -13.71 -14.08 3.48
CA TYR A 169 -12.69 -14.82 4.23
C TYR A 169 -11.28 -14.27 4.01
N GLN A 170 -10.99 -13.75 2.81
CA GLN A 170 -9.68 -13.19 2.46
C GLN A 170 -9.29 -11.99 3.34
N PHE A 171 -10.28 -11.32 3.95
CA PHE A 171 -10.13 -10.11 4.76
C PHE A 171 -10.49 -10.33 6.23
N SER A 172 -10.68 -11.58 6.65
CA SER A 172 -11.07 -11.96 8.02
C SER A 172 -10.08 -11.52 9.10
N TYR A 173 -8.82 -11.27 8.73
CA TYR A 173 -7.75 -10.81 9.62
C TYR A 173 -7.40 -9.32 9.45
N MET A 174 -8.31 -8.50 8.90
CA MET A 174 -8.09 -7.04 8.75
C MET A 174 -9.02 -6.24 9.67
N PRO A 175 -8.78 -6.20 11.00
CA PRO A 175 -9.70 -5.61 11.97
C PRO A 175 -9.82 -4.09 11.86
N GLU A 176 -8.85 -3.40 11.25
CA GLU A 176 -8.83 -1.93 11.11
C GLU A 176 -9.35 -1.45 9.74
N LEU A 177 -9.68 -2.37 8.82
CA LEU A 177 -10.11 -2.02 7.47
C LEU A 177 -11.46 -1.30 7.47
N ARG A 178 -11.45 -0.02 7.08
CA ARG A 178 -12.63 0.86 7.01
C ARG A 178 -13.10 1.09 5.59
N LYS A 179 -12.16 1.13 4.63
CA LYS A 179 -12.44 1.44 3.22
C LYS A 179 -11.85 0.39 2.29
N LEU A 180 -12.65 -0.10 1.37
CA LEU A 180 -12.24 -1.12 0.41
C LEU A 180 -12.67 -0.74 -1.01
N ASP A 181 -11.71 -0.70 -1.95
CA ASP A 181 -12.01 -0.60 -3.39
C ASP A 181 -11.83 -1.96 -4.07
N ILE A 182 -12.95 -2.55 -4.50
CA ILE A 182 -13.04 -3.77 -5.30
C ILE A 182 -13.89 -3.50 -6.55
N SER A 183 -13.74 -2.32 -7.15
CA SER A 183 -14.63 -1.79 -8.19
C SER A 183 -14.75 -2.64 -9.47
N SER A 184 -13.83 -3.57 -9.76
CA SER A 184 -13.98 -4.52 -10.88
C SER A 184 -14.50 -5.90 -10.46
N ALA A 185 -14.72 -6.16 -9.17
CA ALA A 185 -15.17 -7.46 -8.72
C ALA A 185 -16.54 -7.79 -9.32
N THR A 186 -16.64 -8.97 -9.93
CA THR A 186 -17.87 -9.49 -10.54
C THR A 186 -18.50 -10.59 -9.69
N SER A 187 -17.85 -11.04 -8.62
CA SER A 187 -18.39 -12.05 -7.71
C SER A 187 -17.96 -11.77 -6.25
N ILE A 188 -18.88 -11.98 -5.30
CA ILE A 188 -18.62 -11.83 -3.85
C ILE A 188 -19.12 -13.07 -3.09
N SER A 189 -18.21 -13.93 -2.65
CA SER A 189 -18.58 -15.03 -1.77
C SER A 189 -18.61 -14.58 -0.30
N VAL A 190 -19.71 -14.85 0.39
CA VAL A 190 -19.87 -14.61 1.84
C VAL A 190 -19.55 -15.89 2.60
N GLY A 191 -18.62 -15.81 3.55
CA GLY A 191 -18.25 -16.94 4.41
C GLY A 191 -19.02 -16.97 5.73
N TYR A 192 -18.93 -18.09 6.46
CA TYR A 192 -19.51 -18.29 7.80
C TYR A 192 -18.93 -17.36 8.89
N TYR A 193 -17.85 -16.66 8.60
CA TYR A 193 -17.06 -15.95 9.59
C TYR A 193 -17.34 -14.45 9.56
N LYS A 194 -17.43 -13.85 10.76
CA LYS A 194 -17.42 -12.40 10.91
C LYS A 194 -16.13 -11.87 10.32
N TRP A 195 -16.26 -10.97 9.36
CA TRP A 195 -15.13 -10.30 8.70
C TRP A 195 -15.13 -8.83 9.11
N SER A 196 -14.05 -8.12 8.78
CA SER A 196 -13.69 -6.77 9.26
C SER A 196 -14.85 -5.96 9.87
N SER A 197 -14.92 -5.93 11.20
CA SER A 197 -16.01 -5.25 11.93
C SER A 197 -15.95 -3.72 11.89
N SER A 198 -14.95 -3.19 11.22
CA SER A 198 -14.67 -1.76 11.12
C SER A 198 -15.01 -1.21 9.73
N LEU A 199 -15.52 -2.04 8.82
CA LEU A 199 -15.76 -1.64 7.44
C LEU A 199 -16.92 -0.64 7.37
N GLU A 200 -16.65 0.50 6.75
CA GLU A 200 -17.58 1.62 6.66
C GLU A 200 -17.93 1.95 5.21
N GLU A 201 -16.99 1.75 4.29
CA GLU A 201 -17.12 2.14 2.89
C GLU A 201 -16.56 1.08 1.95
N VAL A 202 -17.35 0.72 0.94
CA VAL A 202 -16.94 -0.20 -0.13
C VAL A 202 -17.26 0.41 -1.49
N LYS A 203 -16.28 0.39 -2.38
CA LYS A 203 -16.48 0.68 -3.79
C LYS A 203 -16.55 -0.62 -4.56
N ILE A 204 -17.68 -0.86 -5.21
CA ILE A 204 -17.99 -2.08 -5.95
C ILE A 204 -18.34 -1.75 -7.41
N ASN A 205 -18.39 -2.76 -8.25
CA ASN A 205 -18.80 -2.60 -9.65
C ASN A 205 -20.20 -1.96 -9.74
N GLU A 206 -20.38 -0.92 -10.55
CA GLU A 206 -21.68 -0.26 -10.71
C GLU A 206 -22.79 -1.17 -11.26
N ASN A 207 -22.41 -2.29 -11.87
CA ASN A 207 -23.36 -3.26 -12.36
C ASN A 207 -23.81 -4.25 -11.28
N PHE A 208 -23.29 -4.19 -10.05
CA PHE A 208 -23.59 -5.15 -8.97
C PHE A 208 -25.10 -5.34 -8.73
N ASP A 209 -25.87 -4.26 -8.85
CA ASP A 209 -27.33 -4.26 -8.70
C ASP A 209 -28.07 -5.10 -9.77
N LYS A 210 -27.38 -5.48 -10.86
CA LYS A 210 -27.91 -6.31 -11.96
C LYS A 210 -27.58 -7.80 -11.79
N TYR A 211 -26.96 -8.16 -10.70
CA TYR A 211 -26.54 -9.53 -10.43
C TYR A 211 -27.33 -10.11 -9.26
N ARG A 212 -27.53 -11.43 -9.31
CA ARG A 212 -28.35 -12.18 -8.37
C ARG A 212 -27.74 -12.18 -6.96
N ILE A 213 -28.58 -12.34 -5.94
CA ILE A 213 -28.17 -12.82 -4.61
C ILE A 213 -28.83 -14.16 -4.41
N SER A 214 -28.14 -15.26 -4.71
CA SER A 214 -28.64 -16.60 -4.36
C SER A 214 -28.13 -17.00 -2.99
N SER A 215 -28.95 -16.88 -1.95
CA SER A 215 -28.69 -17.60 -0.71
C SER A 215 -29.08 -19.06 -0.91
N ASP A 216 -28.13 -19.98 -1.02
CA ASP A 216 -28.48 -21.40 -1.03
C ASP A 216 -29.07 -21.76 0.35
N THR A 217 -30.39 -21.96 0.40
CA THR A 217 -31.23 -22.04 1.62
C THR A 217 -31.00 -23.32 2.46
N GLY A 218 -29.90 -24.04 2.22
CA GLY A 218 -29.56 -25.27 2.94
C GLY A 218 -28.24 -25.23 3.72
N LYS A 219 -27.19 -24.55 3.21
CA LYS A 219 -25.85 -24.47 3.82
C LYS A 219 -25.06 -23.27 3.30
N VAL A 220 -25.29 -22.11 3.92
CA VAL A 220 -24.52 -20.86 3.81
C VAL A 220 -24.41 -20.18 2.47
N GLY A 221 -24.91 -18.95 2.48
CA GLY A 221 -25.01 -18.05 1.34
C GLY A 221 -23.65 -17.71 0.78
N MET A 222 -23.29 -18.35 -0.32
CA MET A 222 -22.42 -17.75 -1.33
C MET A 222 -23.31 -16.76 -2.10
N ILE A 223 -23.07 -15.46 -2.00
CA ILE A 223 -23.82 -14.49 -2.80
C ILE A 223 -23.25 -14.51 -4.22
N TYR A 224 -23.84 -15.29 -5.12
CA TYR A 224 -23.40 -15.31 -6.51
C TYR A 224 -23.94 -14.11 -7.26
N ILE A 225 -23.09 -13.09 -7.42
CA ILE A 225 -23.29 -12.00 -8.37
C ILE A 225 -23.07 -12.58 -9.78
N ASP A 226 -24.03 -13.36 -10.26
CA ASP A 226 -24.11 -13.86 -11.64
C ASP A 226 -25.06 -13.00 -12.46
N LYS A 227 -24.86 -12.97 -13.78
CA LYS A 227 -25.69 -12.19 -14.70
C LYS A 227 -27.16 -12.63 -14.51
N TYR A 228 -28.02 -11.70 -14.11
CA TYR A 228 -29.45 -11.95 -13.91
C TYR A 228 -30.07 -12.80 -15.03
N ASN A 229 -30.75 -13.89 -14.65
CA ASN A 229 -31.46 -14.76 -15.57
C ASN A 229 -32.97 -14.62 -15.36
N PRO A 230 -33.68 -13.85 -16.21
CA PRO A 230 -35.12 -13.61 -16.06
C PRO A 230 -35.99 -14.89 -16.22
N TYR A 231 -35.38 -16.04 -16.50
CA TYR A 231 -36.05 -17.32 -16.70
C TYR A 231 -35.87 -18.31 -15.54
N ASP A 232 -35.10 -17.96 -14.50
CA ASP A 232 -34.99 -18.77 -13.28
C ASP A 232 -35.95 -18.22 -12.21
N GLU A 233 -37.03 -18.95 -11.92
CA GLU A 233 -38.04 -18.55 -10.93
C GLU A 233 -37.51 -18.51 -9.48
N SER A 234 -36.28 -18.97 -9.24
CA SER A 234 -35.58 -18.83 -7.96
C SER A 234 -34.71 -17.56 -7.88
N ASP A 235 -34.70 -16.72 -8.92
CA ASP A 235 -34.10 -15.38 -8.92
C ASP A 235 -35.10 -14.36 -8.37
N GLU A 236 -34.77 -13.73 -7.23
CA GLU A 236 -35.44 -12.49 -6.82
C GLU A 236 -34.65 -11.28 -7.38
N ASP A 237 -35.34 -10.37 -8.07
CA ASP A 237 -34.77 -9.09 -8.49
C ASP A 237 -34.39 -8.23 -7.28
N ILE A 238 -33.14 -7.76 -7.20
CA ILE A 238 -32.79 -6.68 -6.29
C ILE A 238 -33.46 -5.41 -6.82
N THR A 239 -34.34 -4.84 -6.02
CA THR A 239 -35.03 -3.61 -6.36
C THR A 239 -34.57 -2.51 -5.42
N GLN A 240 -34.89 -1.26 -5.75
CA GLN A 240 -34.61 -0.14 -4.85
C GLN A 240 -35.26 -0.30 -3.46
N SER A 241 -36.30 -1.14 -3.31
CA SER A 241 -36.97 -1.33 -2.02
C SER A 241 -36.27 -2.30 -1.07
N ASN A 242 -35.38 -3.18 -1.55
CA ASN A 242 -34.64 -4.15 -0.69
C ASN A 242 -33.11 -4.00 -0.74
N ILE A 243 -32.57 -3.15 -1.61
CA ILE A 243 -31.12 -2.96 -1.79
C ILE A 243 -30.37 -2.56 -0.51
N SER A 244 -31.00 -1.78 0.38
CA SER A 244 -30.38 -1.39 1.66
C SER A 244 -30.19 -2.57 2.60
N GLU A 245 -31.22 -3.42 2.74
CA GLU A 245 -31.17 -4.62 3.57
C GLU A 245 -30.12 -5.59 3.02
N VAL A 246 -30.16 -5.81 1.70
CA VAL A 246 -29.18 -6.60 0.96
C VAL A 246 -27.74 -6.18 1.25
N TYR A 247 -27.40 -4.88 1.10
CA TYR A 247 -26.04 -4.43 1.32
C TYR A 247 -25.64 -4.50 2.79
N CYS A 248 -26.53 -4.16 3.70
CA CYS A 248 -26.27 -4.28 5.14
C CYS A 248 -26.01 -5.74 5.54
N GLU A 249 -26.75 -6.69 4.98
CA GLU A 249 -26.57 -8.14 5.25
C GLU A 249 -25.31 -8.70 4.60
N LEU A 250 -25.07 -8.38 3.33
CA LEU A 250 -23.86 -8.78 2.59
C LEU A 250 -22.60 -8.36 3.34
N PHE A 251 -22.57 -7.09 3.79
CA PHE A 251 -21.42 -6.55 4.49
C PHE A 251 -21.45 -6.80 6.00
N GLN A 252 -22.53 -7.37 6.55
CA GLN A 252 -22.71 -7.64 7.99
C GLN A 252 -22.60 -6.38 8.87
N HIS A 253 -23.14 -5.25 8.39
CA HIS A 253 -23.14 -3.96 9.09
C HIS A 253 -24.54 -3.33 9.07
N GLU A 254 -24.97 -2.71 10.18
CA GLU A 254 -26.24 -1.97 10.27
C GLU A 254 -26.30 -0.75 9.33
N LYS A 255 -25.13 -0.25 8.97
CA LYS A 255 -24.93 0.89 8.08
C LYS A 255 -23.65 0.68 7.27
N ILE A 256 -23.72 0.90 5.96
CA ILE A 256 -22.56 0.79 5.07
C ILE A 256 -22.66 1.84 3.94
N VAL A 257 -21.53 2.40 3.53
CA VAL A 257 -21.45 3.27 2.35
C VAL A 257 -21.00 2.44 1.15
N ILE A 258 -21.84 2.33 0.13
CA ILE A 258 -21.51 1.64 -1.12
C ILE A 258 -21.47 2.67 -2.25
N ASN A 259 -20.35 2.76 -2.95
CA ASN A 259 -20.16 3.71 -4.06
C ASN A 259 -20.52 5.17 -3.70
N GLY A 260 -20.27 5.58 -2.45
CA GLY A 260 -20.59 6.92 -1.93
C GLY A 260 -22.05 7.13 -1.48
N VAL A 261 -22.90 6.11 -1.58
CA VAL A 261 -24.29 6.14 -1.11
C VAL A 261 -24.40 5.37 0.21
N GLU A 262 -25.09 5.97 1.19
CA GLU A 262 -25.29 5.37 2.51
C GLU A 262 -26.53 4.46 2.52
N TYR A 263 -26.35 3.22 2.98
CA TYR A 263 -27.40 2.23 3.18
C TYR A 263 -27.53 1.89 4.67
N LYS A 264 -28.76 1.66 5.13
CA LYS A 264 -29.10 1.32 6.52
C LYS A 264 -30.18 0.25 6.57
N LYS A 265 -30.08 -0.65 7.55
CA LYS A 265 -31.10 -1.65 7.87
C LYS A 265 -32.37 -1.01 8.42
#